data_AF-A0A351DPT6-F1
#
_entry.id   AF-A0A351DPT6-F1
#
_cell.length_a   1.000
_cell.length_b   1.000
_cell.length_c   1.000
_cell.angle_alpha   90.00
_cell.angle_beta   90.00
_cell.angle_gamma   90.00
#
_symmetry.space_group_name_H-M   'P 1'
#
loop_
_entity.id
_entity.type
_entity.pdbx_description
1 polymer ?
#
loop_
_entity_poly.entity_id
_entity_poly.type
_entity_poly.pdbx_seq_one_letter_code
_entity_poly.pdbx_strand_id
1 'polypeptide(L)'
;GRTEILPDDHRVYHLSRAAIADGMTEAALLMVYERRFRESSQINTDWLHRQNQKVLGGLQWWTDNITPVQSTPTLDQIGLAVSLGYLDFRFSGEWRTRFTDLALWLTQFQQMVPAYQLTDPQA
;
A
#
# COMPACT_ATOMS: atom_id res chain seq x y z
N GLY A 1 -17.13 13.64 -8.30
CA GLY A 1 -16.76 14.83 -7.50
C GLY A 1 -16.01 14.44 -6.23
N ARG A 2 -15.50 15.40 -5.43
CA ARG A 2 -14.73 15.10 -4.19
C ARG A 2 -15.48 14.18 -3.19
N THR A 3 -16.80 14.23 -3.20
CA THR A 3 -17.70 13.38 -2.38
C THR A 3 -17.80 11.92 -2.85
N GLU A 4 -17.35 11.58 -4.06
CA GLU A 4 -17.33 10.18 -4.52
C GLU A 4 -16.07 9.45 -4.03
N ILE A 5 -14.94 10.16 -3.96
CA ILE A 5 -13.67 9.59 -3.46
C ILE A 5 -13.71 9.46 -1.93
N LEU A 6 -14.30 10.43 -1.24
CA LEU A 6 -14.49 10.38 0.19
C LEU A 6 -15.96 10.70 0.51
N PRO A 7 -16.83 9.68 0.51
CA PRO A 7 -18.23 9.83 0.88
C PRO A 7 -18.38 10.37 2.31
N ASP A 8 -19.42 11.17 2.53
CA ASP A 8 -19.73 11.73 3.85
C ASP A 8 -20.27 10.64 4.80
N ASP A 9 -21.05 9.70 4.25
CA ASP A 9 -21.38 8.47 4.93
C ASP A 9 -20.13 7.61 5.08
N HIS A 10 -19.94 7.01 6.26
CA HIS A 10 -18.77 6.19 6.56
C HIS A 10 -17.41 6.90 6.35
N ARG A 11 -17.34 8.24 6.36
CA ARG A 11 -16.11 9.01 6.18
C ARG A 11 -14.96 8.57 7.09
N VAL A 12 -15.25 8.35 8.38
CA VAL A 12 -14.25 7.89 9.37
C VAL A 12 -13.73 6.50 9.03
N TYR A 13 -14.57 5.63 8.48
CA TYR A 13 -14.19 4.29 8.04
C TYR A 13 -13.19 4.37 6.87
N HIS A 14 -13.47 5.17 5.84
CA HIS A 14 -12.54 5.37 4.72
C HIS A 14 -11.23 6.02 5.17
N LEU A 15 -11.27 7.02 6.04
CA LEU A 15 -10.06 7.65 6.57
C LEU A 15 -9.20 6.71 7.41
N SER A 16 -9.83 5.88 8.24
CA SER A 16 -9.10 4.89 9.06
C SER A 16 -8.39 3.87 8.18
N ARG A 17 -9.03 3.43 7.10
CA ARG A 17 -8.45 2.51 6.12
C ARG A 17 -7.30 3.14 5.34
N ALA A 18 -7.49 4.37 4.86
CA ALA A 18 -6.44 5.14 4.20
C ALA A 18 -5.22 5.30 5.11
N ALA A 19 -5.41 5.56 6.40
CA ALA A 19 -4.31 5.67 7.36
C ALA A 19 -3.52 4.36 7.54
N ILE A 20 -4.15 3.19 7.38
CA ILE A 20 -3.44 1.90 7.40
C ILE A 20 -2.55 1.77 6.16
N ALA A 21 -3.06 2.13 4.98
CA ALA A 21 -2.27 2.14 3.75
C ALA A 21 -1.08 3.14 3.85
N ASP A 22 -1.33 4.36 4.34
CA ASP A 22 -0.27 5.35 4.57
C ASP A 22 0.80 4.82 5.53
N GLY A 23 0.41 4.23 6.66
CA GLY A 23 1.34 3.64 7.62
C GLY A 23 2.17 2.49 7.04
N MET A 24 1.62 1.71 6.12
CA MET A 24 2.38 0.70 5.37
C MET A 24 3.43 1.35 4.45
N THR A 25 3.02 2.38 3.71
CA THR A 25 3.92 3.13 2.81
C THR A 25 5.05 3.79 3.58
N GLU A 26 4.75 4.41 4.72
CA GLU A 26 5.75 5.03 5.60
C GLU A 26 6.75 4.00 6.14
N ALA A 27 6.29 2.85 6.64
CA ALA A 27 7.16 1.78 7.12
C ALA A 27 8.08 1.25 6.00
N ALA A 28 7.52 1.04 4.80
CA ALA A 28 8.27 0.64 3.62
C ALA A 28 9.31 1.69 3.20
N LEU A 29 8.94 2.98 3.21
CA LEU A 29 9.85 4.10 2.91
C LEU A 29 11.02 4.15 3.91
N LEU A 30 10.74 3.95 5.20
CA LEU A 30 11.79 3.92 6.24
C LEU A 30 12.77 2.77 6.03
N MET A 31 12.30 1.60 5.57
CA MET A 31 13.17 0.48 5.19
C MET A 31 14.06 0.82 4.00
N VAL A 32 13.53 1.53 3.00
CA VAL A 32 14.32 2.03 1.86
C VAL A 32 15.37 3.03 2.34
N TYR A 33 15.01 3.99 3.19
CA TYR A 33 15.92 5.02 3.68
C TYR A 33 17.05 4.45 4.53
N GLU A 34 16.74 3.50 5.40
CA GLU A 34 17.73 2.80 6.22
C GLU A 34 18.83 2.18 5.33
N ARG A 35 18.46 1.54 4.22
CA ARG A 35 19.43 0.92 3.30
C ARG A 35 20.09 1.90 2.35
N ARG A 36 19.38 2.96 1.96
CA ARG A 36 19.85 3.91 0.94
C ARG A 36 20.81 4.95 1.50
N PHE A 37 20.63 5.35 2.76
CA PHE A 37 21.33 6.50 3.33
C PHE A 37 22.26 6.19 4.50
N ARG A 38 22.18 4.99 5.09
CA ARG A 38 23.14 4.57 6.12
C ARG A 38 24.28 3.78 5.52
N GLU A 39 25.45 3.91 6.15
CA GLU A 39 26.56 2.99 5.90
C GLU A 39 26.16 1.56 6.33
N SER A 40 26.72 0.55 5.68
CA SER A 40 26.39 -0.85 5.96
C SER A 40 26.61 -1.25 7.42
N SER A 41 27.61 -0.65 8.09
CA SER A 41 27.92 -0.84 9.51
C SER A 41 26.90 -0.21 10.46
N GLN A 42 26.08 0.72 9.97
CA GLN A 42 25.10 1.48 10.75
C GLN A 42 23.66 0.99 10.55
N ILE A 43 23.42 0.07 9.60
CA ILE A 43 22.10 -0.48 9.33
C ILE A 43 21.63 -1.28 10.55
N ASN A 44 20.46 -0.90 11.08
CA ASN A 44 19.85 -1.61 12.19
C ASN A 44 18.86 -2.66 11.67
N THR A 45 19.29 -3.93 11.70
CA THR A 45 18.47 -5.07 11.25
C THR A 45 17.19 -5.25 12.09
N ASP A 46 17.24 -5.02 13.40
CA ASP A 46 16.06 -5.13 14.27
C ASP A 46 15.03 -4.05 13.96
N TRP A 47 15.49 -2.85 13.60
CA TRP A 47 14.62 -1.77 13.13
C TRP A 47 13.97 -2.12 11.79
N LEU A 48 14.75 -2.62 10.82
CA LEU A 48 14.22 -3.11 9.55
C LEU A 48 13.17 -4.20 9.77
N HIS A 49 13.42 -5.13 10.68
CA HIS A 49 12.46 -6.17 11.04
C HIS A 49 11.16 -5.58 11.59
N ARG A 50 11.24 -4.62 12.53
CA ARG A 50 10.06 -3.94 13.10
C ARG A 50 9.24 -3.19 12.05
N GLN A 51 9.89 -2.51 11.10
CA GLN A 51 9.17 -1.86 10.00
C GLN A 51 8.50 -2.88 9.09
N ASN A 52 9.20 -3.97 8.75
CA ASN A 52 8.64 -5.03 7.95
C ASN A 52 7.42 -5.69 8.63
N GLN A 53 7.43 -5.86 9.95
CA GLN A 53 6.26 -6.36 10.68
C GLN A 53 5.04 -5.43 10.57
N LYS A 54 5.23 -4.10 10.49
CA LYS A 54 4.12 -3.17 10.23
C LYS A 54 3.55 -3.35 8.82
N VAL A 55 4.42 -3.49 7.82
CA VAL A 55 4.00 -3.75 6.43
C VAL A 55 3.23 -5.07 6.35
N LEU A 56 3.78 -6.15 6.92
CA LEU A 56 3.14 -7.47 6.92
C LEU A 56 1.82 -7.48 7.71
N GLY A 57 1.75 -6.76 8.83
CA GLY A 57 0.52 -6.61 9.61
C GLY A 57 -0.56 -5.84 8.85
N GLY A 58 -0.18 -4.77 8.14
CA GLY A 58 -1.09 -4.03 7.27
C GLY A 58 -1.59 -4.86 6.09
N LEU A 59 -0.71 -5.59 5.42
CA LEU A 59 -1.08 -6.53 4.36
C LEU A 59 -2.08 -7.59 4.85
N GLN A 60 -1.82 -8.20 6.02
CA GLN A 60 -2.75 -9.16 6.61
C GLN A 60 -4.10 -8.52 6.93
N TRP A 61 -4.09 -7.35 7.57
CA TRP A 61 -5.32 -6.62 7.89
C TRP A 61 -6.14 -6.32 6.63
N TRP A 62 -5.49 -5.91 5.55
CA TRP A 62 -6.16 -5.65 4.27
C TRP A 62 -6.68 -6.90 3.61
N THR A 63 -5.96 -8.03 3.66
CA THR A 63 -6.47 -9.33 3.22
C THR A 63 -7.77 -9.69 3.95
N ASP A 64 -7.81 -9.50 5.27
CA ASP A 64 -8.97 -9.85 6.10
C ASP A 64 -10.15 -8.87 5.94
N ASN A 65 -9.90 -7.65 5.45
CA ASN A 65 -10.87 -6.55 5.38
C ASN A 65 -11.03 -6.00 3.94
N ILE A 66 -10.67 -6.79 2.94
CA ILE A 66 -10.68 -6.36 1.55
C ILE A 66 -12.10 -6.04 1.08
N THR A 67 -12.26 -4.96 0.31
CA THR A 67 -13.54 -4.61 -0.32
C THR A 67 -13.41 -4.70 -1.84
N PRO A 68 -14.48 -5.07 -2.57
CA PRO A 68 -14.44 -5.09 -4.03
C PRO A 68 -14.05 -3.72 -4.61
N VAL A 69 -13.24 -3.72 -5.66
CA VAL A 69 -12.85 -2.51 -6.39
C VAL A 69 -14.11 -1.78 -6.87
N GLN A 70 -14.20 -0.49 -6.54
CA GLN A 70 -15.31 0.36 -6.96
C GLN A 70 -15.03 0.97 -8.35
N SER A 71 -16.09 1.26 -9.11
CA SER A 71 -15.97 1.95 -10.42
C SER A 71 -15.39 3.35 -10.29
N THR A 72 -15.73 4.06 -9.21
CA THR A 72 -15.01 5.24 -8.73
C THR A 72 -14.33 4.86 -7.42
N PRO A 73 -13.00 4.72 -7.41
CA PRO A 73 -12.30 4.23 -6.23
C PRO A 73 -12.37 5.23 -5.09
N THR A 74 -12.65 4.74 -3.88
CA THR A 74 -12.61 5.56 -2.66
C THR A 74 -11.17 5.83 -2.24
N LEU A 75 -10.99 6.82 -1.35
CA LEU A 75 -9.67 7.25 -0.86
C LEU A 75 -8.84 6.10 -0.32
N ASP A 76 -9.46 5.19 0.42
CA ASP A 76 -8.78 4.03 0.98
C ASP A 76 -8.37 2.99 -0.07
N GLN A 77 -9.15 2.82 -1.15
CA GLN A 77 -8.77 1.96 -2.27
C GLN A 77 -7.61 2.56 -3.06
N ILE A 78 -7.63 3.88 -3.29
CA ILE A 78 -6.50 4.59 -3.91
C ILE A 78 -5.25 4.44 -3.04
N GLY A 79 -5.37 4.66 -1.72
CA GLY A 79 -4.28 4.49 -0.76
C GLY A 79 -3.70 3.08 -0.81
N LEU A 80 -4.54 2.04 -0.71
CA LEU A 80 -4.10 0.65 -0.81
C LEU A 80 -3.36 0.38 -2.13
N ALA A 81 -3.92 0.78 -3.27
CA ALA A 81 -3.30 0.55 -4.57
C ALA A 81 -1.90 1.20 -4.65
N VAL A 82 -1.78 2.45 -4.19
CA VAL A 82 -0.49 3.16 -4.14
C VAL A 82 0.50 2.46 -3.22
N SER A 83 0.09 2.03 -2.03
CA SER A 83 0.95 1.29 -1.10
C SER A 83 1.47 -0.01 -1.70
N LEU A 84 0.59 -0.81 -2.32
CA LEU A 84 0.96 -2.06 -2.97
C LEU A 84 1.90 -1.81 -4.16
N GLY A 85 1.60 -0.82 -5.00
CA GLY A 85 2.49 -0.40 -6.09
C GLY A 85 3.86 0.06 -5.61
N TYR A 86 3.94 0.76 -4.48
CA TYR A 86 5.21 1.14 -3.89
C TYR A 86 6.02 -0.07 -3.41
N LEU A 87 5.36 -1.09 -2.85
CA LEU A 87 6.00 -2.35 -2.49
C LEU A 87 6.53 -3.09 -3.73
N ASP A 88 5.83 -3.00 -4.86
CA ASP A 88 6.31 -3.56 -6.13
C ASP A 88 7.59 -2.87 -6.59
N PHE A 89 7.55 -1.54 -6.58
CA PHE A 89 8.63 -0.71 -7.06
C PHE A 89 9.90 -0.83 -6.21
N ARG A 90 9.76 -0.90 -4.88
CA ARG A 90 10.90 -0.88 -3.96
C ARG A 90 11.34 -2.23 -3.43
N PHE A 91 10.48 -3.24 -3.48
CA PHE A 91 10.72 -4.57 -2.92
C PHE A 91 10.38 -5.69 -3.92
N SER A 92 10.40 -5.38 -5.22
CA SER A 92 10.27 -6.34 -6.32
C SER A 92 9.02 -7.23 -6.25
N GLY A 93 7.98 -6.76 -5.56
CA GLY A 93 6.72 -7.49 -5.44
C GLY A 93 6.77 -8.76 -4.58
N GLU A 94 7.78 -8.93 -3.71
CA GLU A 94 7.92 -10.12 -2.84
C GLU A 94 6.63 -10.47 -2.06
N TRP A 95 5.87 -9.45 -1.65
CA TRP A 95 4.62 -9.57 -0.91
C TRP A 95 3.56 -10.40 -1.65
N ARG A 96 3.54 -10.41 -2.98
CA ARG A 96 2.51 -11.08 -3.79
C ARG A 96 2.45 -12.58 -3.56
N THR A 97 3.59 -13.20 -3.29
CA THR A 97 3.69 -14.65 -3.08
C THR A 97 2.89 -15.12 -1.88
N ARG A 98 2.74 -14.25 -0.87
CA ARG A 98 2.04 -14.55 0.38
C ARG A 98 0.63 -13.97 0.42
N PHE A 99 0.39 -12.80 -0.18
CA PHE A 99 -0.90 -12.11 -0.15
C PHE A 99 -1.55 -12.12 -1.54
N THR A 100 -1.89 -13.32 -2.01
CA THR A 100 -2.41 -13.57 -3.36
C THR A 100 -3.71 -12.80 -3.65
N ASP A 101 -4.59 -12.70 -2.66
CA ASP A 101 -5.88 -12.00 -2.82
C ASP A 101 -5.68 -10.50 -3.05
N LEU A 102 -4.69 -9.90 -2.38
CA LEU A 102 -4.31 -8.50 -2.61
C LEU A 102 -3.63 -8.32 -3.97
N ALA A 103 -2.87 -9.30 -4.45
CA ALA A 103 -2.28 -9.26 -5.79
C ALA A 103 -3.34 -9.32 -6.89
N LEU A 104 -4.36 -10.17 -6.72
CA LEU A 104 -5.52 -10.23 -7.60
C LEU A 104 -6.32 -8.93 -7.54
N TRP A 105 -6.55 -8.39 -6.34
CA TRP A 105 -7.24 -7.12 -6.15
C TRP A 105 -6.54 -5.97 -6.84
N LEU A 106 -5.21 -5.87 -6.72
CA LEU A 106 -4.44 -4.81 -7.40
C LEU A 106 -4.54 -4.95 -8.92
N THR A 107 -4.53 -6.18 -9.44
CA THR A 107 -4.72 -6.45 -10.87
C THR A 107 -6.10 -5.96 -11.34
N GLN A 108 -7.16 -6.24 -10.56
CA GLN A 108 -8.49 -5.74 -10.85
C GLN A 108 -8.57 -4.21 -10.77
N PHE A 109 -7.92 -3.61 -9.77
CA PHE A 109 -7.86 -2.16 -9.61
C PHE A 109 -7.22 -1.48 -10.82
N GLN A 110 -6.10 -2.00 -11.30
CA GLN A 110 -5.42 -1.50 -12.51
C GLN A 110 -6.31 -1.55 -13.76
N GLN A 111 -7.13 -2.59 -13.89
CA GLN A 111 -8.08 -2.73 -15.00
C GLN A 111 -9.25 -1.75 -14.91
N MET A 112 -9.78 -1.53 -13.71
CA MET A 112 -10.95 -0.67 -13.49
C MET A 112 -10.61 0.81 -13.36
N VAL A 113 -9.36 1.15 -13.04
CA VAL A 113 -8.88 2.52 -12.84
C VAL A 113 -7.68 2.78 -13.77
N PRO A 114 -7.89 2.98 -15.08
CA PRO A 114 -6.80 3.13 -16.06
C PRO A 114 -5.83 4.28 -15.77
N ALA A 115 -6.30 5.32 -15.07
CA ALA A 115 -5.47 6.45 -14.65
C ALA A 115 -4.32 6.05 -13.70
N TYR A 116 -4.44 4.93 -12.98
CA TYR A 116 -3.40 4.44 -12.08
C TYR A 116 -2.09 4.11 -12.83
N GLN A 117 -2.17 3.38 -13.95
CA GLN A 117 -0.99 3.00 -14.75
C GLN A 117 -0.27 4.22 -15.36
N LEU A 118 -1.00 5.31 -15.60
CA LEU A 118 -0.41 6.57 -16.08
C LEU A 118 0.50 7.24 -15.03
N THR A 119 0.46 6.77 -13.79
CA THR A 119 1.24 7.29 -12.66
C THR A 119 2.35 6.34 -12.20
N ASP A 120 2.64 5.29 -12.97
CA ASP A 120 3.70 4.34 -12.64
C ASP A 120 5.04 5.07 -12.41
N PRO A 121 5.79 4.70 -11.36
CA PRO A 121 7.04 5.36 -11.04
C PRO A 121 8.07 5.12 -12.16
N GLN A 122 8.78 6.18 -12.53
CA GLN A 122 9.92 6.07 -13.44
C GLN A 122 11.13 5.47 -12.69
N ALA A 123 11.88 4.62 -13.39
CA ALA A 123 13.10 3.99 -12.88
C ALA A 123 14.24 5.01 -12.68
#